data_AF-A0A935RVQ8-F1
#
_entry.id   AF-A0A935RVQ8-F1
#
_cell.length_a   1.000
_cell.length_b   1.000
_cell.length_c   1.000
_cell.angle_alpha   90.00
_cell.angle_beta   90.00
_cell.angle_gamma   90.00
#
_symmetry.space_group_name_H-M   'P 1'
#
loop_
_entity.id
_entity.type
_entity.pdbx_description
1 polymer ?
#
loop_
_entity_poly.entity_id
_entity_poly.type
_entity_poly.pdbx_seq_one_letter_code
_entity_poly.pdbx_strand_id
1 'polypeptide(L)'
;MEDKKSMINCHAHIFTSKTVPPYLAKSFLPWPFYKIINTDVLMRINEFLKFDQGKWKLFYEHWKTIKIQSKNLWHNYRTFLHRNFIAKTIATIINVWFVIHALYYLLGVQISALIKSNDWLFTNIRNAFLFLESKHIFLKDPSFLYKAIVILFVFFFIEMGR
;
A
#
# COMPACT_ATOMS: atom_id res chain seq x y z
N MET A 1 -45.75 33.09 4.36
CA MET A 1 -44.88 32.05 3.75
C MET A 1 -45.45 31.76 2.39
N GLU A 2 -44.79 32.19 1.31
CA GLU A 2 -45.23 31.87 -0.05
C GLU A 2 -45.08 30.37 -0.30
N ASP A 3 -46.18 29.74 -0.72
CA ASP A 3 -46.23 28.32 -1.03
C ASP A 3 -45.48 28.06 -2.34
N LYS A 4 -44.26 27.52 -2.25
CA LYS A 4 -43.45 27.22 -3.43
C LYS A 4 -44.10 26.06 -4.18
N LYS A 5 -44.58 26.34 -5.40
CA LYS A 5 -45.13 25.35 -6.32
C LYS A 5 -44.14 24.20 -6.52
N SER A 6 -44.58 22.97 -6.24
CA SER A 6 -43.79 21.75 -6.46
C SER A 6 -43.42 21.62 -7.94
N MET A 7 -42.13 21.46 -8.23
CA MET A 7 -41.64 21.20 -9.59
C MET A 7 -41.68 19.70 -9.85
N ILE A 8 -42.43 19.28 -10.87
CA ILE A 8 -42.49 17.88 -11.32
C ILE A 8 -41.29 17.61 -12.21
N ASN A 9 -40.41 16.68 -11.81
CA ASN A 9 -39.32 16.20 -12.64
C ASN A 9 -39.80 15.00 -13.46
N CYS A 10 -39.90 15.15 -14.78
CA CYS A 10 -40.41 14.12 -15.69
C CYS A 10 -39.39 13.00 -15.98
N HIS A 11 -38.13 13.15 -15.57
CA HIS A 11 -37.12 12.13 -15.79
C HIS A 11 -36.01 12.19 -14.74
N ALA A 12 -36.08 11.26 -13.77
CA ALA A 12 -35.06 11.09 -12.75
C ALA A 12 -34.74 9.62 -12.53
N HIS A 13 -33.45 9.29 -12.50
CA HIS A 13 -32.97 8.00 -11.99
C HIS A 13 -32.75 8.14 -10.48
N ILE A 14 -33.78 7.80 -9.70
CA ILE A 14 -33.71 7.86 -8.24
C ILE A 14 -33.10 6.56 -7.73
N PHE A 15 -31.82 6.60 -7.40
CA PHE A 15 -31.14 5.50 -6.72
C PHE A 15 -31.30 5.69 -5.21
N THR A 16 -32.08 4.82 -4.58
CA THR A 16 -32.09 4.67 -3.12
C THR A 16 -30.92 3.80 -2.69
N SER A 17 -30.49 3.92 -1.43
CA SER A 17 -29.37 3.15 -0.88
C SER A 17 -29.50 1.63 -1.09
N LYS A 18 -30.74 1.13 -1.15
CA LYS A 18 -31.11 -0.27 -1.45
C LYS A 18 -30.95 -0.69 -2.91
N THR A 19 -30.95 0.27 -3.83
CA THR A 19 -30.88 0.06 -5.29
C THR A 19 -29.55 0.51 -5.90
N VAL A 20 -28.65 1.06 -5.09
CA VAL A 20 -27.33 1.49 -5.56
C VAL A 20 -26.46 0.25 -5.85
N PRO A 21 -25.89 0.13 -7.06
CA PRO A 21 -25.01 -0.98 -7.40
C PRO A 21 -23.80 -1.03 -6.43
N PRO A 22 -23.42 -2.21 -5.92
CA PRO A 22 -22.33 -2.35 -4.95
C PRO A 22 -20.97 -1.84 -5.48
N TYR A 23 -20.83 -1.66 -6.79
CA TYR A 23 -19.65 -1.08 -7.42
C TYR A 23 -19.40 0.38 -7.03
N LEU A 24 -20.42 1.13 -6.58
CA LEU A 24 -20.23 2.51 -6.10
C LEU A 24 -19.37 2.58 -4.83
N ALA A 25 -19.39 1.53 -4.00
CA ALA A 25 -18.51 1.42 -2.83
C ALA A 25 -17.02 1.34 -3.20
N LYS A 26 -16.67 0.91 -4.42
CA LYS A 26 -15.26 0.89 -4.91
C LYS A 26 -14.64 2.28 -4.94
N SER A 27 -15.45 3.32 -5.14
CA SER A 27 -14.96 4.71 -5.16
C SER A 27 -14.61 5.23 -3.76
N PHE A 28 -15.13 4.59 -2.70
CA PHE A 28 -14.97 5.04 -1.32
C PHE A 28 -14.07 4.12 -0.48
N LEU A 29 -13.98 2.83 -0.84
CA LEU A 29 -13.27 1.82 -0.05
C LEU A 29 -12.26 1.03 -0.90
N PRO A 30 -11.04 0.80 -0.39
CA PRO A 30 -10.07 -0.05 -1.06
C PRO A 30 -10.52 -1.52 -1.07
N TRP A 31 -9.99 -2.32 -2.00
CA TRP A 31 -10.18 -3.77 -1.99
C TRP A 31 -9.51 -4.38 -0.74
N PRO A 32 -10.11 -5.39 -0.07
CA PRO A 32 -11.38 -6.06 -0.35
C PRO A 32 -12.60 -5.44 0.34
N PHE A 33 -12.41 -4.35 1.10
CA PHE A 33 -13.43 -3.81 2.01
C PHE A 33 -14.72 -3.37 1.32
N TYR A 34 -14.65 -2.89 0.07
CA TYR A 34 -15.87 -2.55 -0.69
C TYR A 34 -16.79 -3.74 -0.96
N LYS A 35 -16.29 -4.99 -0.86
CA LYS A 35 -17.12 -6.20 -0.98
C LYS A 35 -17.80 -6.60 0.32
N ILE A 36 -17.29 -6.11 1.45
CA ILE A 36 -17.73 -6.50 2.80
C ILE A 36 -18.71 -5.48 3.36
N ILE A 37 -18.48 -4.20 3.08
CA ILE A 37 -19.28 -3.10 3.62
C ILE A 37 -20.43 -2.77 2.66
N ASN A 38 -21.67 -2.98 3.11
CA ASN A 38 -22.88 -2.61 2.38
C ASN A 38 -22.98 -1.07 2.27
N THR A 39 -23.44 -0.57 1.11
CA THR A 39 -23.66 0.84 0.81
C THR A 39 -24.54 1.54 1.87
N ASP A 40 -25.51 0.82 2.45
CA ASP A 40 -26.35 1.32 3.56
C ASP A 40 -25.52 1.71 4.80
N VAL A 41 -24.50 0.92 5.13
CA VAL A 41 -23.60 1.19 6.27
C VAL A 41 -22.75 2.41 5.98
N LEU A 42 -22.22 2.53 4.76
CA LEU A 42 -21.49 3.71 4.28
C LEU A 42 -22.34 4.98 4.37
N MET A 43 -23.62 4.91 3.99
CA MET A 43 -24.53 6.05 4.10
C MET A 43 -24.82 6.43 5.55
N ARG A 44 -25.06 5.45 6.44
CA ARG A 44 -25.26 5.72 7.87
C ARG A 44 -24.02 6.30 8.54
N ILE A 45 -22.83 5.81 8.17
CA ILE A 45 -21.56 6.41 8.62
C ILE A 45 -21.49 7.84 8.12
N ASN A 46 -21.76 8.10 6.84
CA ASN A 46 -21.73 9.46 6.30
C ASN A 46 -22.76 10.39 6.98
N GLU A 47 -23.96 9.92 7.28
CA GLU A 47 -24.97 10.67 8.04
C GLU A 47 -24.52 10.94 9.48
N PHE A 48 -23.91 9.96 10.15
CA PHE A 48 -23.32 10.11 11.47
C PHE A 48 -22.17 11.13 11.46
N LEU A 49 -21.29 11.07 10.46
CA LEU A 49 -20.20 12.04 10.26
C LEU A 49 -20.72 13.44 9.93
N LYS A 50 -21.85 13.53 9.22
CA LYS A 50 -22.57 14.79 8.93
C LYS A 50 -23.35 15.34 10.12
N PHE A 51 -23.58 14.57 11.18
CA PHE A 51 -24.16 15.09 12.41
C PHE A 51 -23.12 15.86 13.23
N ASP A 52 -21.83 15.51 13.11
CA ASP A 52 -20.70 16.13 13.79
C ASP A 52 -19.87 17.03 12.83
N GLN A 53 -20.56 17.97 12.16
CA GLN A 53 -20.02 18.75 11.01
C GLN A 53 -18.78 19.59 11.32
N GLY A 54 -18.54 19.93 12.59
CA GLY A 54 -17.38 20.76 12.98
C GLY A 54 -16.06 19.99 12.95
N LYS A 55 -16.05 18.76 13.49
CA LYS A 55 -14.80 18.02 13.72
C LYS A 55 -14.33 17.25 12.48
N TRP A 56 -15.26 16.65 11.75
CA TRP A 56 -14.92 15.84 10.57
C TRP A 56 -14.56 16.66 9.34
N LYS A 57 -15.10 17.87 9.21
CA LYS A 57 -14.71 18.79 8.13
C LYS A 57 -13.23 19.19 8.24
N LEU A 58 -12.77 19.51 9.45
CA LEU A 58 -11.37 19.82 9.71
C LEU A 58 -10.46 18.62 9.44
N PHE A 59 -10.85 17.43 9.90
CA PHE A 59 -10.10 16.20 9.62
C PHE A 59 -10.01 15.93 8.11
N TYR A 60 -11.12 16.03 7.37
CA TYR A 60 -11.15 15.79 5.93
C TYR A 60 -10.31 16.80 5.14
N GLU A 61 -10.44 18.10 5.43
CA GLU A 61 -9.63 19.16 4.82
C GLU A 61 -8.13 18.95 5.10
N HIS A 62 -7.79 18.58 6.34
CA HIS A 62 -6.42 18.25 6.72
C HIS A 62 -5.88 17.02 5.96
N TRP A 63 -6.67 15.94 5.90
CA TRP A 63 -6.29 14.72 5.18
C TRP A 63 -6.16 14.95 3.68
N LYS A 64 -7.04 15.77 3.09
CA LYS A 64 -6.97 16.18 1.69
C LYS A 64 -5.70 16.97 1.42
N THR A 65 -5.33 17.89 2.33
CA THR A 65 -4.10 18.68 2.23
C THR A 65 -2.86 17.77 2.30
N ILE A 66 -2.80 16.87 3.28
CA ILE A 66 -1.71 15.88 3.38
C ILE A 66 -1.63 15.05 2.10
N LYS A 67 -2.76 14.53 1.60
CA LYS A 67 -2.78 13.71 0.38
C LYS A 67 -2.25 14.47 -0.83
N ILE A 68 -2.60 15.74 -1.00
CA ILE A 68 -2.09 16.58 -2.08
C ILE A 68 -0.59 16.83 -1.91
N GLN A 69 -0.14 17.16 -0.70
CA GLN A 69 1.27 17.37 -0.39
C GLN A 69 2.10 16.11 -0.65
N SER A 70 1.66 14.94 -0.18
CA SER A 70 2.33 13.66 -0.42
C SER A 70 2.40 13.32 -1.90
N LYS A 71 1.34 13.60 -2.69
CA LYS A 71 1.37 13.44 -4.14
C LYS A 71 2.40 14.34 -4.80
N ASN A 72 2.46 15.61 -4.41
CA ASN A 72 3.41 16.57 -4.95
C ASN A 72 4.85 16.20 -4.57
N LEU A 73 5.09 15.79 -3.33
CA LEU A 73 6.39 15.29 -2.86
C LEU A 73 6.82 14.05 -3.64
N TRP A 74 5.91 13.09 -3.84
CA TRP A 74 6.17 11.88 -4.61
C TRP A 74 6.50 12.21 -6.08
N HIS A 75 5.73 13.12 -6.69
CA HIS A 75 5.98 13.57 -8.06
C HIS A 75 7.34 14.27 -8.20
N ASN A 76 7.69 15.14 -7.25
CA ASN A 76 8.97 15.84 -7.22
C ASN A 76 10.14 14.87 -7.02
N TYR A 77 10.02 13.92 -6.09
CA TYR A 77 11.00 12.86 -5.86
C TYR A 77 11.23 12.03 -7.13
N ARG A 78 10.15 11.56 -7.77
CA ARG A 78 10.23 10.79 -9.00
C ARG A 78 10.89 11.60 -10.12
N THR A 79 10.51 12.86 -10.27
CA THR A 79 11.11 13.77 -11.26
C THR A 79 12.59 14.00 -10.98
N PHE A 80 12.98 14.17 -9.72
CA PHE A 80 14.37 14.31 -9.31
C PHE A 80 15.21 13.07 -9.65
N LEU A 81 14.70 11.86 -9.35
CA LEU A 81 15.35 10.61 -9.72
C LEU A 81 15.50 10.45 -11.23
N HIS A 82 14.49 10.79 -12.02
CA HIS A 82 14.57 10.67 -13.48
C HIS A 82 15.54 11.67 -14.10
N ARG A 83 15.67 12.88 -13.53
CA ARG A 83 16.57 13.92 -14.04
C ARG A 83 18.03 13.68 -13.69
N ASN A 84 18.32 12.98 -12.59
CA ASN A 84 19.68 12.78 -12.10
C ASN A 84 20.10 11.32 -12.23
N PHE A 85 20.95 11.02 -13.22
CA PHE A 85 21.45 9.66 -13.46
C PHE A 85 22.12 9.07 -12.20
N ILE A 86 22.94 9.86 -11.50
CA ILE A 86 23.61 9.42 -10.27
C ILE A 86 22.58 9.03 -9.20
N ALA A 87 21.56 9.87 -8.97
CA ALA A 87 20.51 9.58 -7.99
C ALA A 87 19.71 8.33 -8.36
N LYS A 88 19.39 8.14 -9.65
CA LYS A 88 18.74 6.93 -10.16
C LYS A 88 19.59 5.68 -9.90
N THR A 89 20.89 5.75 -10.17
CA THR A 89 21.82 4.63 -9.95
C THR A 89 21.92 4.27 -8.48
N ILE A 90 22.08 5.26 -7.60
CA ILE A 90 22.10 5.05 -6.14
C ILE A 90 20.78 4.43 -5.67
N ALA A 91 19.63 4.97 -6.08
CA ALA A 91 18.33 4.42 -5.72
C ALA A 91 18.15 2.98 -6.23
N THR A 92 18.66 2.67 -7.42
CA THR A 92 18.63 1.31 -7.98
C THR A 92 19.49 0.35 -7.16
N ILE A 93 20.72 0.76 -6.78
CA ILE A 93 21.59 -0.04 -5.91
C ILE A 93 20.92 -0.32 -4.56
N ILE A 94 20.31 0.69 -3.95
CA ILE A 94 19.58 0.55 -2.68
C ILE A 94 18.39 -0.41 -2.84
N ASN A 95 17.61 -0.28 -3.91
CA ASN A 95 16.48 -1.18 -4.16
C ASN A 95 16.93 -2.62 -4.38
N VAL A 96 17.98 -2.84 -5.17
CA VAL A 96 18.58 -4.17 -5.38
C VAL A 96 19.07 -4.76 -4.05
N TRP A 97 19.69 -3.94 -3.20
CA TRP A 97 20.13 -4.34 -1.88
C TRP A 97 18.95 -4.79 -0.99
N PHE A 98 17.83 -4.06 -0.99
CA PHE A 98 16.61 -4.46 -0.28
C PHE A 98 15.98 -5.74 -0.84
N VAL A 99 15.93 -5.90 -2.17
CA VAL A 99 15.44 -7.13 -2.81
C VAL A 99 16.27 -8.34 -2.38
N ILE A 100 17.60 -8.21 -2.40
CA ILE A 100 18.52 -9.26 -1.94
C ILE A 100 18.26 -9.60 -0.47
N HIS A 101 18.02 -8.60 0.39
CA HIS A 101 17.66 -8.83 1.80
C HIS A 101 16.33 -9.55 1.96
N ALA A 102 15.29 -9.12 1.24
CA ALA A 102 13.98 -9.77 1.30
C ALA A 102 14.06 -11.22 0.80
N LEU A 103 14.80 -11.48 -0.29
CA LEU A 103 15.06 -12.82 -0.78
C LEU A 103 15.84 -13.65 0.23
N TYR A 104 16.88 -13.10 0.87
CA TYR A 104 17.62 -13.77 1.93
C TYR A 104 16.70 -14.18 3.09
N TYR A 105 15.82 -13.30 3.55
CA TYR A 105 14.90 -13.63 4.64
C TYR A 105 13.81 -14.63 4.23
N LEU A 106 13.27 -14.53 3.01
CA LEU A 106 12.30 -15.49 2.47
C LEU A 106 12.93 -16.88 2.30
N LEU A 107 14.10 -16.93 1.69
CA LEU A 107 14.83 -18.16 1.44
C LEU A 107 15.39 -18.74 2.72
N GLY A 108 15.91 -17.96 3.67
CA GLY A 108 16.40 -18.47 4.95
C GLY A 108 15.34 -19.25 5.74
N VAL A 109 14.07 -18.82 5.67
CA VAL A 109 12.94 -19.55 6.27
C VAL A 109 12.71 -20.89 5.56
N GLN A 110 12.84 -20.96 4.23
CA GLN A 110 12.58 -22.18 3.44
C GLN A 110 13.79 -23.12 3.34
N ILE A 111 15.00 -22.57 3.30
CA ILE A 111 16.27 -23.29 3.19
C ILE A 111 16.47 -24.16 4.43
N SER A 112 16.11 -23.70 5.63
CA SER A 112 16.16 -24.54 6.83
C SER A 112 15.27 -25.80 6.72
N ALA A 113 14.15 -25.72 5.99
CA ALA A 113 13.28 -26.86 5.71
C ALA A 113 13.80 -27.74 4.54
N LEU A 114 14.43 -27.14 3.52
CA LEU A 114 14.91 -27.83 2.31
C LEU A 114 16.34 -28.41 2.42
N ILE A 115 17.14 -27.99 3.42
CA ILE A 115 18.52 -28.46 3.71
C ILE A 115 18.61 -29.97 3.98
N LYS A 116 17.50 -30.69 4.16
CA LYS A 116 17.50 -32.15 4.20
C LYS A 116 17.89 -32.80 2.85
N SER A 117 17.93 -32.04 1.75
CA SER A 117 18.41 -32.50 0.46
C SER A 117 19.91 -32.25 0.29
N ASN A 118 20.65 -33.28 -0.14
CA ASN A 118 22.11 -33.27 -0.26
C ASN A 118 22.58 -32.62 -1.59
N ASP A 119 21.95 -31.53 -2.01
CA ASP A 119 22.23 -30.88 -3.30
C ASP A 119 23.37 -29.86 -3.16
N TRP A 120 24.36 -29.96 -4.03
CA TRP A 120 25.55 -29.10 -4.09
C TRP A 120 25.19 -27.62 -4.27
N LEU A 121 24.09 -27.33 -4.97
CA LEU A 121 23.58 -25.97 -5.15
C LEU A 121 23.22 -25.31 -3.82
N PHE A 122 22.51 -26.04 -2.94
CA PHE A 122 22.12 -25.49 -1.62
C PHE A 122 23.33 -25.25 -0.73
N THR A 123 24.35 -26.11 -0.79
CA THR A 123 25.59 -25.93 -0.04
C THR A 123 26.32 -24.66 -0.48
N ASN A 124 26.42 -24.41 -1.79
CA ASN A 124 27.06 -23.20 -2.32
C ASN A 124 26.30 -21.93 -1.97
N ILE A 125 24.97 -21.94 -2.09
CA ILE A 125 24.10 -20.82 -1.69
C ILE A 125 24.25 -20.52 -0.19
N ARG A 126 24.26 -21.57 0.65
CA ARG A 126 24.49 -21.44 2.09
C ARG A 126 25.85 -20.84 2.41
N ASN A 127 26.92 -21.31 1.75
CA ASN A 127 28.27 -20.79 1.96
C ASN A 127 28.39 -19.32 1.54
N ALA A 128 27.75 -18.92 0.45
CA ALA A 128 27.67 -17.53 0.03
C ALA A 128 26.95 -16.66 1.08
N PHE A 129 25.84 -17.14 1.65
CA PHE A 129 25.15 -16.43 2.73
C PHE A 129 25.97 -16.32 4.01
N LEU A 130 26.62 -17.40 4.45
CA LEU A 130 27.51 -17.39 5.61
C LEU A 130 28.69 -16.44 5.41
N PHE A 131 29.23 -16.38 4.18
CA PHE A 131 30.27 -15.40 3.85
C PHE A 131 29.76 -13.96 3.96
N LEU A 132 28.56 -13.66 3.44
CA LEU A 132 27.98 -12.32 3.52
C LEU A 132 27.60 -11.92 4.95
N GLU A 133 27.13 -12.88 5.76
CA GLU A 133 26.88 -12.70 7.20
C GLU A 133 28.18 -12.41 7.96
N SER A 134 29.27 -13.12 7.63
CA SER A 134 30.60 -12.88 8.25
C SER A 134 31.15 -11.48 7.98
N LYS A 135 30.70 -10.84 6.89
CA LYS A 135 31.06 -9.46 6.52
C LYS A 135 30.11 -8.42 7.11
N HIS A 136 29.17 -8.83 7.96
CA HIS A 136 28.12 -7.96 8.54
C HIS A 136 27.29 -7.23 7.47
N ILE A 137 27.22 -7.77 6.24
CA ILE A 137 26.37 -7.23 5.17
C ILE A 137 24.90 -7.53 5.47
N PHE A 138 24.63 -8.71 6.04
CA PHE A 138 23.33 -9.08 6.56
C PHE A 138 23.31 -8.98 8.08
N LEU A 139 22.20 -8.47 8.61
CA LEU A 139 21.91 -8.56 10.04
C LEU A 139 21.70 -10.03 10.41
N LYS A 140 22.47 -10.49 11.40
CA LYS A 140 22.31 -11.81 12.01
C LYS A 140 21.07 -11.81 12.90
N ASP A 141 20.18 -12.76 12.67
CA ASP A 141 18.96 -13.00 13.46
C ASP A 141 18.10 -11.75 13.75
N PRO A 142 17.66 -11.00 12.72
CA PRO A 142 16.78 -9.87 12.94
C PRO A 142 15.43 -10.35 13.47
N SER A 143 14.76 -9.48 14.22
CA SER A 143 13.42 -9.76 14.75
C SER A 143 12.45 -10.12 13.63
N PHE A 144 11.47 -10.97 13.94
CA PHE A 144 10.43 -11.36 12.97
C PHE A 144 9.74 -10.13 12.34
N LEU A 145 9.46 -9.11 13.16
CA LEU A 145 8.87 -7.85 12.71
C LEU A 145 9.74 -7.16 11.65
N TYR A 146 11.06 -7.09 11.85
CA TYR A 146 11.97 -6.49 10.89
C TYR A 146 11.95 -7.25 9.56
N LYS A 147 12.04 -8.58 9.61
CA LYS A 147 11.95 -9.44 8.41
C LYS A 147 10.65 -9.17 7.65
N ALA A 148 9.52 -9.14 8.36
CA ALA A 148 8.21 -8.87 7.78
C ALA A 148 8.13 -7.46 7.14
N ILE A 149 8.63 -6.43 7.83
CA ILE A 149 8.66 -5.06 7.30
C ILE A 149 9.48 -4.97 6.02
N VAL A 150 10.68 -5.57 5.98
CA VAL A 150 11.54 -5.55 4.79
C VAL A 150 10.86 -6.26 3.62
N ILE A 151 10.27 -7.44 3.86
CA ILE A 151 9.55 -8.19 2.83
C ILE A 151 8.37 -7.38 2.29
N LEU A 152 7.51 -6.86 3.18
CA LEU A 152 6.36 -6.04 2.79
C LEU A 152 6.80 -4.76 2.06
N PHE A 153 7.89 -4.13 2.51
CA PHE A 153 8.44 -2.95 1.87
C PHE A 153 8.84 -3.25 0.41
N VAL A 154 9.58 -4.35 0.19
CA VAL A 154 9.95 -4.77 -1.16
C VAL A 154 8.70 -5.06 -2.02
N PHE A 155 7.73 -5.80 -1.50
CA PHE A 155 6.51 -6.13 -2.24
C PHE A 155 5.63 -4.92 -2.59
N PHE A 156 5.51 -3.93 -1.70
CA PHE A 156 4.63 -2.79 -1.93
C PHE A 156 5.31 -1.62 -2.66
N PHE A 157 6.62 -1.42 -2.47
CA PHE A 157 7.32 -0.23 -2.95
C PHE A 157 8.30 -0.50 -4.09
N ILE A 158 8.79 -1.72 -4.25
CA ILE A 158 9.68 -2.07 -5.35
C ILE A 158 8.83 -2.69 -6.47
N GLU A 159 8.28 -1.82 -7.32
CA GLU A 159 7.71 -2.22 -8.61
C GLU A 159 8.84 -2.73 -9.50
N MET A 160 9.23 -4.01 -9.38
CA MET A 160 10.08 -4.69 -10.35
C MET A 160 9.29 -4.87 -11.67
N GLY A 161 9.05 -3.79 -12.41
CA GLY A 161 8.48 -3.83 -13.76
C GLY A 161 7.14 -3.09 -13.94
N ARG A 162 7.08 -1.80 -13.57
CA ARG A 162 6.14 -0.83 -14.17
C ARG A 162 6.90 0.26 -14.91
#